data_AF-A0A670INK1-F1
#
_entry.id   AF-A0A670INK1-F1
#
_cell.length_a   1.000
_cell.length_b   1.000
_cell.length_c   1.000
_cell.angle_alpha   90.00
_cell.angle_beta   90.00
_cell.angle_gamma   90.00
#
_symmetry.space_group_name_H-M   'P 1'
#
loop_
_entity.id
_entity.type
_entity.pdbx_description
1 polymer ?
#
loop_
_entity_poly.entity_id
_entity_poly.type
_entity_poly.pdbx_seq_one_letter_code
_entity_poly.pdbx_strand_id
1 'polypeptide(L)'
;MFADLDYDIEEDKLGIPTVPGTVVLKKDSQNLIGISIGGGAQYCPCLYIVQVFDNSPAAQDGTLAAGDEITGVNGKSVKGKTKVEVAKMIQVVKGEVTIHYNKLQADPKQGKTLDIVLKKVKHRLVENMSSGTADALGLSRAILCNDGLVKRLEELERTAELYKGMTEHTKSLLRAFFELSQTHRAFGDVFSVIGVREPQPAASEAFVKFADAHRSIEKFGIRLLKTIKPMLTDLNTYLNKAIPDTRLTIKKYLDVKFEYLSYCLKVKEMDDEEYSCIALGEPLYRVSTGNYEYRLILRCRQEARTRFAKMRKDVLEKMELLDQKHVQDIVFQLQRFVSTLSKYYDDCYAVLRDADVFPIEVDLARTTLSYGQKDVFTDGAEDEDEEEGCGSRECNRKEEENGEKLIDDA
;
A
#
# COMPACT_ATOMS: atom_id res chain seq x y z
N MET A 1 34.09 60.04 16.63
CA MET A 1 33.08 60.69 15.77
C MET A 1 32.55 59.66 14.76
N PHE A 2 32.05 58.52 15.27
CA PHE A 2 31.44 57.43 14.47
C PHE A 2 30.28 56.83 15.27
N ALA A 3 29.43 57.69 15.82
CA ALA A 3 28.11 57.32 16.29
C ALA A 3 27.13 57.82 15.22
N ASP A 4 26.10 57.02 14.94
CA ASP A 4 24.90 57.40 14.20
C ASP A 4 24.99 57.37 12.67
N LEU A 5 25.39 56.22 12.12
CA LEU A 5 24.85 55.76 10.84
C LEU A 5 23.89 54.60 11.16
N ASP A 6 22.74 54.93 11.74
CA ASP A 6 21.54 54.08 11.70
C ASP A 6 21.11 54.01 10.22
N TYR A 7 21.73 53.11 9.47
CA TYR A 7 21.09 52.62 8.25
C TYR A 7 19.82 51.93 8.74
N ASP A 8 18.67 52.59 8.59
CA ASP A 8 17.35 51.96 8.70
C ASP A 8 17.32 50.80 7.71
N ILE A 9 17.70 49.61 8.18
CA ILE A 9 17.69 48.41 7.37
C ILE A 9 16.23 48.15 7.00
N GLU A 10 15.92 48.28 5.72
CA GLU A 10 14.55 48.05 5.22
C GLU A 10 14.08 46.65 5.62
N GLU A 11 12.95 46.56 6.31
CA GLU A 11 12.39 45.28 6.74
C GLU A 11 11.99 44.45 5.52
N ASP A 12 12.71 43.35 5.27
CA ASP A 12 12.33 42.37 4.25
C ASP A 12 11.14 41.51 4.72
N LYS A 13 9.94 42.03 4.47
CA LYS A 13 8.66 41.35 4.78
C LYS A 13 8.30 40.26 3.78
N LEU A 14 9.04 40.12 2.67
CA LEU A 14 8.69 39.28 1.52
C LEU A 14 7.25 39.51 0.99
N GLY A 15 6.69 40.70 1.22
CA GLY A 15 5.30 41.02 0.90
C GLY A 15 4.24 40.26 1.73
N ILE A 16 4.63 39.62 2.84
CA ILE A 16 3.72 38.87 3.71
C ILE A 16 3.07 39.82 4.72
N PRO A 17 1.74 40.02 4.66
CA PRO A 17 1.08 40.91 5.61
C PRO A 17 1.01 40.28 7.01
N THR A 18 0.92 41.14 8.02
CA THR A 18 0.66 40.72 9.40
C THR A 18 -0.61 41.36 9.93
N VAL A 19 -1.35 40.61 10.76
CA VAL A 19 -2.58 41.10 11.39
C VAL A 19 -2.40 41.11 12.91
N PRO A 20 -2.50 42.27 13.58
CA PRO A 20 -2.39 42.33 15.03
C PRO A 20 -3.57 41.62 15.70
N GLY A 21 -3.30 40.96 16.82
CA GLY A 21 -4.31 40.25 17.59
C GLY A 21 -3.90 40.09 19.05
N THR A 22 -4.83 39.60 19.86
CA THR A 22 -4.60 39.31 21.28
C THR A 22 -5.38 38.06 21.66
N VAL A 23 -4.74 37.17 22.43
CA VAL A 23 -5.36 35.94 22.92
C VAL A 23 -5.07 35.77 24.40
N VAL A 24 -6.05 35.29 25.16
CA VAL A 24 -5.90 34.94 26.57
C VAL A 24 -5.86 33.42 26.67
N LEU A 25 -4.74 32.88 27.14
CA LEU A 25 -4.52 31.45 27.26
C LEU A 25 -4.49 31.04 28.74
N LYS A 26 -5.33 30.08 29.09
CA LYS A 26 -5.28 29.42 30.39
C LYS A 26 -4.15 28.40 30.40
N LYS A 27 -3.25 28.51 31.37
CA LYS A 27 -2.08 27.64 31.46
C LYS A 27 -2.44 26.24 31.92
N ASP A 28 -1.60 25.28 31.55
CA ASP A 28 -1.71 23.90 32.02
C ASP A 28 -1.25 23.72 33.48
N SER A 29 -1.31 22.48 33.97
CA SER A 29 -0.86 22.11 35.32
C SER A 29 0.64 22.37 35.56
N GLN A 30 1.44 22.48 34.50
CA GLN A 30 2.86 22.81 34.56
C GLN A 30 3.13 24.32 34.42
N ASN A 31 2.08 25.14 34.40
CA ASN A 31 2.15 26.60 34.22
C ASN A 31 2.74 27.01 32.85
N LEU A 32 2.56 26.17 31.83
CA LEU A 32 2.98 26.38 30.45
C LEU A 32 1.77 26.66 29.54
N ILE A 33 2.04 27.32 28.40
CA ILE A 33 1.08 27.49 27.31
C ILE A 33 1.40 26.62 26.08
N GLY A 34 2.59 26.02 26.05
CA GLY A 34 3.07 25.12 24.99
C GLY A 34 3.42 25.79 23.66
N ILE A 35 4.24 26.84 23.72
CA ILE A 35 4.92 27.41 22.54
C ILE A 35 6.44 27.41 22.73
N SER A 36 7.18 27.32 21.63
CA SER A 36 8.61 27.60 21.54
C SER A 36 8.84 28.95 20.89
N ILE A 37 9.81 29.72 21.38
CA ILE A 37 10.09 31.10 20.96
C ILE A 37 11.46 31.18 20.30
N GLY A 38 11.53 31.79 19.12
CA GLY A 38 12.74 32.09 18.35
C GLY A 38 12.95 33.59 18.18
N GLY A 39 14.09 33.96 17.61
CA GLY A 39 14.50 35.36 17.44
C GLY A 39 14.84 36.08 18.74
N GLY A 40 14.53 37.37 18.78
CA GLY A 40 14.85 38.29 19.87
C GLY A 40 16.27 38.87 19.82
N ALA A 41 16.54 39.78 20.75
CA ALA A 41 17.81 40.48 20.86
C ALA A 41 19.00 39.52 21.08
N GLN A 42 20.20 39.83 20.58
CA GLN A 42 20.61 41.06 19.88
C GLN A 42 20.50 41.02 18.35
N TYR A 43 20.26 39.85 17.76
CA TYR A 43 20.38 39.66 16.31
C TYR A 43 19.08 39.82 15.52
N CYS A 44 17.92 39.62 16.17
CA CYS A 44 16.62 39.67 15.51
C CYS A 44 15.72 40.71 16.20
N PRO A 45 15.09 41.64 15.44
CA PRO A 45 14.28 42.71 16.02
C PRO A 45 12.95 42.24 16.61
N CYS A 46 12.46 41.06 16.20
CA CYS A 46 11.19 40.48 16.63
C CYS A 46 11.39 39.13 17.33
N LEU A 47 10.41 38.75 18.15
CA LEU A 47 10.28 37.40 18.69
C LEU A 47 9.14 36.69 17.98
N TYR A 48 9.32 35.44 17.62
CA TYR A 48 8.29 34.69 16.90
C TYR A 48 8.16 33.26 17.41
N ILE A 49 7.01 32.65 17.15
CA ILE A 49 6.70 31.29 17.56
C ILE A 49 7.41 30.32 16.61
N VAL A 50 8.29 29.46 17.13
CA VAL A 50 8.97 28.41 16.35
C VAL A 50 8.09 27.18 16.21
N GLN A 51 7.38 26.84 17.29
CA GLN A 51 6.53 25.66 17.34
C GLN A 51 5.41 25.88 18.37
N VAL A 52 4.22 25.37 18.04
CA VAL A 52 3.15 25.12 19.00
C VAL A 52 3.17 23.62 19.31
N PHE A 53 3.20 23.24 20.59
CA PHE A 53 3.26 21.85 20.99
C PHE A 53 1.87 21.22 21.03
N ASP A 54 1.74 19.99 20.53
CA ASP A 54 0.48 19.25 20.54
C ASP A 54 -0.04 19.08 21.98
N ASN A 55 -1.36 19.01 22.14
CA ASN A 55 -2.06 18.88 23.43
C ASN A 55 -1.80 20.00 24.45
N SER A 56 -1.18 21.11 24.03
CA SER A 56 -0.97 22.29 24.89
C SER A 56 -2.16 23.26 24.86
N PRO A 57 -2.25 24.20 25.82
CA PRO A 57 -3.25 25.26 25.77
C PRO A 57 -3.27 26.06 24.47
N ALA A 58 -2.09 26.42 23.93
CA ALA A 58 -2.01 27.15 22.66
C ALA A 58 -2.48 26.32 21.47
N ALA A 59 -2.23 25.00 21.46
CA ALA A 59 -2.72 24.11 20.40
C ALA A 59 -4.23 23.90 20.46
N GLN A 60 -4.81 23.81 21.67
CA GLN A 60 -6.25 23.63 21.88
C GLN A 60 -7.04 24.89 21.50
N ASP A 61 -6.51 26.06 21.82
CA ASP A 61 -7.10 27.34 21.44
C ASP A 61 -7.00 27.60 19.93
N GLY A 62 -5.85 27.25 19.31
CA GLY A 62 -5.65 27.31 17.86
C GLY A 62 -5.42 28.72 17.29
N THR A 63 -5.47 29.78 18.12
CA THR A 63 -5.24 31.16 17.65
C THR A 63 -3.78 31.41 17.29
N LEU A 64 -2.83 30.87 18.06
CA LEU A 64 -1.40 31.03 17.81
C LEU A 64 -0.86 29.92 16.90
N ALA A 65 0.08 30.26 16.03
CA ALA A 65 0.72 29.29 15.15
C ALA A 65 2.17 29.71 14.81
N ALA A 66 2.99 28.75 14.37
CA ALA A 66 4.41 28.93 14.07
C ALA A 66 4.64 29.97 12.97
N GLY A 67 5.55 30.91 13.21
CA GLY A 67 5.81 32.08 12.38
C GLY A 67 5.09 33.35 12.85
N ASP A 68 4.12 33.26 13.77
CA ASP A 68 3.50 34.45 14.38
C ASP A 68 4.51 35.20 15.25
N GLU A 69 4.51 36.52 15.16
CA GLU A 69 5.35 37.37 16.01
C GLU A 69 4.64 37.63 17.35
N ILE A 70 5.40 37.59 18.44
CA ILE A 70 4.96 37.96 19.78
C ILE A 70 5.36 39.43 19.98
N THR A 71 4.38 40.30 20.20
CA THR A 71 4.59 41.74 20.38
C THR A 71 4.48 42.18 21.84
N GLY A 72 3.78 41.40 22.68
CA GLY A 72 3.61 41.71 24.10
C GLY A 72 3.09 40.56 24.95
N VAL A 73 3.35 40.64 26.25
CA VAL A 73 2.84 39.71 27.27
C VAL A 73 2.19 40.51 28.39
N ASN A 74 0.90 40.27 28.66
CA ASN A 74 0.09 41.00 29.65
C ASN A 74 0.23 42.53 29.51
N GLY A 75 0.07 43.07 28.31
CA GLY A 75 0.20 44.51 28.03
C GLY A 75 1.62 45.07 28.06
N LYS A 76 2.65 44.28 28.38
CA LYS A 76 4.05 44.71 28.35
C LYS A 76 4.69 44.35 27.01
N SER A 77 5.27 45.34 26.33
CA SER A 77 6.03 45.13 25.10
C SER A 77 7.22 44.18 25.31
N VAL A 78 7.49 43.38 24.29
CA VAL A 78 8.64 42.45 24.23
C VAL A 78 9.71 42.87 23.22
N LYS A 79 9.53 44.01 22.55
CA LYS A 79 10.53 44.56 21.62
C LYS A 79 11.87 44.77 22.34
N GLY A 80 12.96 44.33 21.71
CA GLY A 80 14.31 44.44 22.26
C GLY A 80 14.65 43.41 23.35
N LYS A 81 13.76 42.47 23.68
CA LYS A 81 14.03 41.40 24.66
C LYS A 81 14.60 40.15 23.99
N THR A 82 15.30 39.35 24.78
CA THR A 82 15.76 38.01 24.40
C THR A 82 14.62 36.99 24.52
N LYS A 83 14.72 35.89 23.78
CA LYS A 83 13.78 34.75 23.90
C LYS A 83 13.65 34.21 25.33
N VAL A 84 14.75 34.23 26.10
CA VAL A 84 14.78 33.77 27.50
C VAL A 84 13.99 34.70 28.42
N GLU A 85 14.10 36.02 28.22
CA GLU A 85 13.34 37.00 29.00
C GLU A 85 11.85 36.91 28.73
N VAL A 86 11.44 36.76 27.47
CA VAL A 86 10.01 36.62 27.12
C VAL A 86 9.45 35.31 27.68
N ALA A 87 10.19 34.21 27.60
CA ALA A 87 9.81 32.95 28.22
C ALA A 87 9.60 33.10 29.74
N LYS A 88 10.51 33.81 30.43
CA LYS A 88 10.37 34.14 31.86
C LYS A 88 9.16 35.02 32.13
N MET A 89 8.89 36.05 31.31
CA MET A 89 7.71 36.90 31.44
C MET A 89 6.42 36.09 31.37
N ILE A 90 6.32 35.15 30.44
CA ILE A 90 5.17 34.24 30.35
C ILE A 90 5.12 33.36 31.60
N GLN A 91 6.24 32.74 32.02
CA GLN A 91 6.28 31.81 33.16
C GLN A 91 5.90 32.44 34.51
N VAL A 92 6.27 33.71 34.75
CA VAL A 92 5.97 34.43 36.01
C VAL A 92 4.47 34.61 36.22
N VAL A 93 3.70 34.77 35.13
CA VAL A 93 2.24 34.91 35.21
C VAL A 93 1.62 33.57 35.62
N LYS A 94 0.70 33.57 36.60
CA LYS A 94 -0.02 32.37 37.05
C LYS A 94 -1.47 32.39 36.56
N GLY A 95 -2.02 31.23 36.24
CA GLY A 95 -3.39 31.09 35.75
C GLY A 95 -3.51 31.40 34.27
N GLU A 96 -3.78 32.66 33.92
CA GLU A 96 -4.04 33.10 32.56
C GLU A 96 -2.99 34.10 32.07
N VAL A 97 -2.56 33.96 30.82
CA VAL A 97 -1.63 34.89 30.19
C VAL A 97 -2.22 35.45 28.91
N THR A 98 -2.13 36.76 28.75
CA THR A 98 -2.52 37.49 27.55
C THR A 98 -1.30 37.65 26.64
N ILE A 99 -1.38 37.12 25.43
CA ILE A 99 -0.34 37.24 24.40
C ILE A 99 -0.85 38.21 23.34
N HIS A 100 -0.10 39.29 23.12
CA HIS A 100 -0.27 40.16 21.96
C HIS A 100 0.64 39.63 20.85
N TYR A 101 0.07 39.49 19.65
CA TYR A 101 0.77 38.88 18.53
C TYR A 101 0.46 39.59 17.21
N ASN A 102 1.35 39.43 16.24
CA ASN A 102 1.15 39.77 14.85
C ASN A 102 1.06 38.46 14.06
N LYS A 103 -0.14 38.14 13.58
CA LYS A 103 -0.43 36.92 12.82
C LYS A 103 0.25 37.01 11.46
N LEU A 104 1.11 36.05 11.13
CA LEU A 104 1.73 36.00 9.81
C LEU A 104 0.74 35.42 8.78
N GLN A 105 0.31 36.23 7.80
CA GLN A 105 -0.59 35.83 6.71
C GLN A 105 0.20 35.20 5.56
N ALA A 106 0.88 34.10 5.86
CA ALA A 106 1.67 33.35 4.89
C ALA A 106 0.78 32.55 3.92
N ASP A 107 1.02 32.68 2.62
CA ASP A 107 0.46 31.76 1.62
C ASP A 107 1.37 30.52 1.52
N PRO A 108 0.87 29.29 1.80
CA PRO A 108 1.64 28.06 1.67
C PRO A 108 2.27 27.84 0.28
N LYS A 109 1.74 28.48 -0.77
CA LYS A 109 2.34 28.42 -2.11
C LYS A 109 3.72 29.08 -2.15
N GLN A 110 3.95 30.14 -1.38
CA GLN A 110 5.23 30.85 -1.32
C GLN A 110 6.33 29.98 -0.71
N GLY A 111 5.98 29.08 0.22
CA GLY A 111 6.92 28.13 0.83
C GLY A 111 7.29 26.94 -0.06
N LYS A 112 6.60 26.72 -1.18
CA LYS A 112 6.86 25.59 -2.11
C LYS A 112 7.96 25.96 -3.12
N THR A 113 9.17 26.13 -2.63
CA THR A 113 10.33 26.46 -3.47
C THR A 113 10.87 25.21 -4.20
N LEU A 114 11.66 25.43 -5.26
CA LEU A 114 12.37 24.35 -5.96
C LEU A 114 13.25 23.54 -4.99
N ASP A 115 13.84 24.22 -4.01
CA ASP A 115 14.64 23.60 -2.95
C ASP A 115 13.82 22.58 -2.14
N ILE A 116 12.59 22.92 -1.73
CA ILE A 116 11.70 21.97 -1.04
C ILE A 116 11.34 20.78 -1.94
N VAL A 117 11.12 21.02 -3.24
CA VAL A 117 10.84 19.95 -4.21
C VAL A 117 12.04 19.00 -4.36
N LEU A 118 13.25 19.54 -4.49
CA LEU A 118 14.48 18.75 -4.58
C LEU A 118 14.73 17.94 -3.29
N LYS A 119 14.50 18.54 -2.12
CA LYS A 119 14.55 17.85 -0.83
C LYS A 119 13.53 16.70 -0.77
N LYS A 120 12.32 16.89 -1.29
CA LYS A 120 11.29 15.85 -1.34
C LYS A 120 11.71 14.68 -2.24
N VAL A 121 12.30 14.98 -3.40
CA VAL A 121 12.88 13.96 -4.30
C VAL A 121 14.02 13.22 -3.60
N LYS A 122 14.92 13.92 -2.92
CA LYS A 122 15.99 13.30 -2.11
C LYS A 122 15.42 12.30 -1.11
N HIS A 123 14.43 12.70 -0.31
CA HIS A 123 13.81 11.81 0.67
C HIS A 123 13.19 10.57 0.03
N ARG A 124 12.51 10.72 -1.12
CA ARG A 124 11.92 9.60 -1.85
C ARG A 124 12.97 8.59 -2.33
N LEU A 125 14.13 9.06 -2.79
CA LEU A 125 15.23 8.20 -3.25
C LEU A 125 15.87 7.44 -2.09
N VAL A 126 16.13 8.12 -0.97
CA VAL A 126 16.84 7.55 0.17
C VAL A 126 16.00 6.53 0.93
N GLU A 127 14.67 6.66 0.95
CA GLU A 127 13.77 5.72 1.66
C GLU A 127 13.93 4.28 1.15
N ASN A 128 14.17 4.11 -0.15
CA ASN A 128 14.30 2.78 -0.78
C ASN A 128 15.75 2.27 -0.82
N MET A 129 16.70 2.99 -0.22
CA MET A 129 18.12 2.65 -0.24
C MET A 129 18.60 2.08 1.09
N SER A 130 19.52 1.12 1.05
CA SER A 130 20.24 0.68 2.23
C SER A 130 21.06 1.83 2.83
N SER A 131 21.34 1.79 4.14
CA SER A 131 22.17 2.80 4.80
C SER A 131 23.55 2.93 4.14
N GLY A 132 24.21 1.80 3.87
CA GLY A 132 25.53 1.80 3.23
C GLY A 132 25.52 2.39 1.82
N THR A 133 24.46 2.15 1.03
CA THR A 133 24.31 2.74 -0.31
C THR A 133 24.06 4.24 -0.26
N ALA A 134 23.21 4.70 0.67
CA ALA A 134 22.93 6.11 0.85
C ALA A 134 24.19 6.89 1.29
N ASP A 135 24.96 6.32 2.22
CA ASP A 135 26.21 6.91 2.71
C ASP A 135 27.27 6.98 1.59
N ALA A 136 27.40 5.93 0.78
CA ALA A 136 28.30 5.91 -0.38
C ALA A 136 27.96 6.99 -1.43
N LEU A 137 26.68 7.34 -1.55
CA LEU A 137 26.19 8.40 -2.46
C LEU A 137 26.16 9.80 -1.80
N GLY A 138 26.61 9.91 -0.54
CA GLY A 138 26.59 11.18 0.20
C GLY A 138 25.17 11.66 0.55
N LEU A 139 24.16 10.80 0.47
CA LEU A 139 22.77 11.15 0.74
C LEU A 139 22.48 11.06 2.25
N SER A 140 22.69 12.16 2.96
CA SER A 140 22.47 12.23 4.41
C SER A 140 21.04 11.84 4.81
N ARG A 141 20.96 10.92 5.78
CA ARG A 141 19.75 10.34 6.38
C ARG A 141 19.25 11.05 7.64
N ALA A 142 19.81 12.20 7.99
CA ALA A 142 19.65 12.84 9.31
C ALA A 142 18.19 13.15 9.74
N ILE A 143 17.23 13.11 8.83
CA ILE A 143 15.81 13.39 9.08
C ILE A 143 14.94 12.31 8.43
N LEU A 144 15.17 11.05 8.81
CA LEU A 144 14.31 9.93 8.47
C LEU A 144 13.59 9.47 9.73
N CYS A 145 12.27 9.58 9.72
CA CYS A 145 11.45 8.90 10.70
C CYS A 145 11.46 7.40 10.34
N ASN A 146 12.02 6.59 11.24
CA ASN A 146 11.92 5.13 11.17
C ASN A 146 10.44 4.76 11.34
N ASP A 147 9.74 4.65 10.22
CA ASP A 147 8.30 4.53 10.18
C ASP A 147 7.94 3.13 9.70
N GLY A 148 7.34 2.34 10.60
CA GLY A 148 6.96 0.96 10.34
C GLY A 148 5.91 0.79 9.25
N LEU A 149 5.30 1.88 8.75
CA LEU A 149 4.33 1.83 7.66
C LEU A 149 4.94 1.39 6.32
N VAL A 150 6.23 1.64 6.07
CA VAL A 150 6.90 1.11 4.86
C VAL A 150 7.02 -0.41 4.94
N LYS A 151 7.46 -0.94 6.09
CA LYS A 151 7.52 -2.38 6.32
C LYS A 151 6.12 -3.03 6.21
N ARG A 152 5.10 -2.37 6.75
CA ARG A 152 3.70 -2.80 6.62
C ARG A 152 3.22 -2.82 5.16
N LEU A 153 3.69 -1.90 4.33
CA LEU A 153 3.42 -1.91 2.88
C LEU A 153 4.09 -3.09 2.20
N GLU A 154 5.36 -3.38 2.50
CA GLU A 154 6.07 -4.54 1.98
C GLU A 154 5.37 -5.85 2.37
N GLU A 155 4.92 -5.96 3.63
CA GLU A 155 4.12 -7.09 4.11
C GLU A 155 2.80 -7.22 3.34
N LEU A 156 2.12 -6.12 3.05
CA LEU A 156 0.89 -6.08 2.25
C LEU A 156 1.15 -6.53 0.79
N GLU A 157 2.27 -6.12 0.19
CA GLU A 157 2.66 -6.51 -1.17
C GLU A 157 2.97 -8.01 -1.26
N ARG A 158 3.76 -8.54 -0.32
CA ARG A 158 4.02 -9.99 -0.24
C ARG A 158 2.72 -10.79 -0.06
N THR A 159 1.82 -10.28 0.77
CA THR A 159 0.50 -10.86 0.99
C THR A 159 -0.30 -10.88 -0.32
N ALA A 160 -0.30 -9.78 -1.08
CA ALA A 160 -0.96 -9.69 -2.38
C ALA A 160 -0.44 -10.73 -3.38
N GLU A 161 0.88 -10.94 -3.46
CA GLU A 161 1.49 -11.95 -4.32
C GLU A 161 1.03 -13.37 -3.97
N LEU A 162 0.96 -13.70 -2.69
CA LEU A 162 0.43 -14.98 -2.22
C LEU A 162 -1.02 -15.19 -2.68
N TYR A 163 -1.88 -14.16 -2.55
CA TYR A 163 -3.28 -14.26 -3.03
C TYR A 163 -3.42 -14.36 -4.54
N LYS A 164 -2.52 -13.70 -5.27
CA LYS A 164 -2.46 -13.83 -6.72
C LYS A 164 -2.17 -15.29 -7.09
N GLY A 165 -1.14 -15.89 -6.49
CA GLY A 165 -0.80 -17.30 -6.69
C GLY A 165 -1.96 -18.24 -6.32
N MET A 166 -2.58 -18.05 -5.15
CA MET A 166 -3.76 -18.84 -4.75
C MET A 166 -4.90 -18.75 -5.76
N THR A 167 -5.18 -17.55 -6.28
CA THR A 167 -6.24 -17.32 -7.27
C THR A 167 -5.92 -18.03 -8.59
N GLU A 168 -4.67 -17.96 -9.05
CA GLU A 168 -4.21 -18.61 -10.28
C GLU A 168 -4.27 -20.14 -10.16
N HIS A 169 -3.75 -20.71 -9.08
CA HIS A 169 -3.81 -22.16 -8.84
C HIS A 169 -5.24 -22.67 -8.70
N THR A 170 -6.10 -21.94 -7.98
CA THR A 170 -7.51 -22.31 -7.86
C THR A 170 -8.21 -22.31 -9.21
N LYS A 171 -7.93 -21.32 -10.08
CA LYS A 171 -8.47 -21.29 -11.45
C LYS A 171 -8.03 -22.51 -12.28
N SER A 172 -6.74 -22.85 -12.25
CA SER A 172 -6.23 -24.05 -12.94
C SER A 172 -6.87 -25.33 -12.39
N LEU A 173 -7.03 -25.44 -11.07
CA LEU A 173 -7.69 -26.58 -10.45
C LEU A 173 -9.15 -26.72 -10.89
N LEU A 174 -9.93 -25.63 -10.90
CA LEU A 174 -11.31 -25.67 -11.37
C LEU A 174 -11.41 -26.03 -12.86
N ARG A 175 -10.45 -25.60 -13.68
CA ARG A 175 -10.38 -26.01 -15.08
C ARG A 175 -10.14 -27.51 -15.22
N ALA A 176 -9.19 -28.07 -14.46
CA ALA A 176 -8.94 -29.50 -14.43
C ALA A 176 -10.17 -30.31 -13.96
N PHE A 177 -10.88 -29.84 -12.92
CA PHE A 177 -12.13 -30.47 -12.49
C PHE A 177 -13.24 -30.41 -13.55
N PHE A 178 -13.31 -29.31 -14.31
CA PHE A 178 -14.25 -29.20 -15.41
C PHE A 178 -13.95 -30.19 -16.54
N GLU A 179 -12.69 -30.27 -16.96
CA GLU A 179 -12.23 -31.24 -17.97
C GLU A 179 -12.47 -32.69 -17.47
N LEU A 180 -12.13 -33.00 -16.21
CA LEU A 180 -12.42 -34.30 -15.60
C LEU A 180 -13.92 -34.63 -15.60
N SER A 181 -14.78 -33.64 -15.30
CA SER A 181 -16.24 -33.81 -15.33
C SER A 181 -16.74 -34.15 -16.73
N GLN A 182 -16.17 -33.53 -17.78
CA GLN A 182 -16.48 -33.86 -19.17
C GLN A 182 -16.06 -35.30 -19.52
N THR A 183 -14.89 -35.74 -19.05
CA THR A 183 -14.43 -37.12 -19.23
C THR A 183 -15.35 -38.12 -18.55
N HIS A 184 -15.81 -37.84 -17.31
CA HIS A 184 -16.80 -38.69 -16.64
C HIS A 184 -18.11 -38.78 -17.42
N ARG A 185 -18.59 -37.68 -18.01
CA ARG A 185 -19.76 -37.73 -18.89
C ARG A 185 -19.53 -38.65 -20.09
N ALA A 186 -18.39 -38.50 -20.77
CA ALA A 186 -18.05 -39.33 -21.92
C ALA A 186 -17.98 -40.83 -21.54
N PHE A 187 -17.36 -41.18 -20.41
CA PHE A 187 -17.38 -42.54 -19.90
C PHE A 187 -18.80 -43.04 -19.63
N GLY A 188 -19.65 -42.22 -19.03
CA GLY A 188 -21.06 -42.54 -18.80
C GLY A 188 -21.80 -42.88 -20.09
N ASP A 189 -21.58 -42.10 -21.15
CA ASP A 189 -22.21 -42.33 -22.44
C ASP A 189 -21.67 -43.60 -23.13
N VAL A 190 -20.35 -43.84 -23.10
CA VAL A 190 -19.73 -45.04 -23.66
C VAL A 190 -20.19 -46.30 -22.93
N PHE A 191 -20.14 -46.33 -21.59
CA PHE A 191 -20.60 -47.49 -20.83
C PHE A 191 -22.07 -47.78 -21.02
N SER A 192 -22.91 -46.74 -21.17
CA SER A 192 -24.33 -46.92 -21.49
C SER A 192 -24.53 -47.62 -22.84
N VAL A 193 -23.72 -47.29 -23.86
CA VAL A 193 -23.77 -47.93 -25.18
C VAL A 193 -23.29 -49.38 -25.10
N ILE A 194 -22.19 -49.64 -24.39
CA ILE A 194 -21.67 -51.01 -24.20
C ILE A 194 -22.69 -51.86 -23.46
N GLY A 195 -23.25 -51.37 -22.36
CA GLY A 195 -24.23 -52.11 -21.56
C GLY A 195 -25.46 -52.54 -22.35
N VAL A 196 -25.97 -51.70 -23.25
CA VAL A 196 -27.13 -52.04 -24.11
C VAL A 196 -26.77 -53.10 -25.16
N ARG A 197 -25.53 -53.13 -25.63
CA ARG A 197 -25.07 -54.05 -26.69
C ARG A 197 -24.47 -55.35 -26.15
N GLU A 198 -24.23 -55.45 -24.85
CA GLU A 198 -23.59 -56.60 -24.21
C GLU A 198 -24.56 -57.78 -24.10
N PRO A 199 -24.27 -58.94 -24.73
CA PRO A 199 -25.16 -60.10 -24.72
C PRO A 199 -25.27 -60.79 -23.35
N GLN A 200 -24.25 -60.66 -22.49
CA GLN A 200 -24.28 -61.25 -21.17
C GLN A 200 -25.05 -60.34 -20.18
N PRO A 201 -26.17 -60.79 -19.58
CA PRO A 201 -27.01 -59.92 -18.74
C PRO A 201 -26.28 -59.33 -17.52
N ALA A 202 -25.39 -60.11 -16.88
CA ALA A 202 -24.62 -59.65 -15.73
C ALA A 202 -23.63 -58.53 -16.10
N ALA A 203 -22.95 -58.66 -17.25
CA ALA A 203 -22.03 -57.63 -17.75
C ALA A 203 -22.80 -56.40 -18.26
N SER A 204 -23.95 -56.60 -18.91
CA SER A 204 -24.87 -55.52 -19.31
C SER A 204 -25.29 -54.66 -18.10
N GLU A 205 -25.76 -55.30 -17.02
CA GLU A 205 -26.13 -54.60 -15.77
C GLU A 205 -24.94 -53.87 -15.14
N ALA A 206 -23.75 -54.49 -15.14
CA ALA A 206 -22.53 -53.86 -14.64
C ALA A 206 -22.19 -52.57 -15.38
N PHE A 207 -22.18 -52.61 -16.72
CA PHE A 207 -21.89 -51.44 -17.55
C PHE A 207 -22.92 -50.32 -17.36
N VAL A 208 -24.21 -50.64 -17.19
CA VAL A 208 -25.24 -49.64 -16.88
C VAL A 208 -25.00 -48.99 -15.50
N LYS A 209 -24.64 -49.78 -14.47
CA LYS A 209 -24.30 -49.25 -13.14
C LYS A 209 -23.07 -48.32 -13.21
N PHE A 210 -22.02 -48.70 -13.94
CA PHE A 210 -20.87 -47.82 -14.16
C PHE A 210 -21.23 -46.57 -14.94
N ALA A 211 -22.10 -46.67 -15.95
CA ALA A 211 -22.57 -45.52 -16.72
C ALA A 211 -23.25 -44.48 -15.82
N ASP A 212 -24.18 -44.92 -14.97
CA ASP A 212 -24.90 -44.06 -14.04
C ASP A 212 -24.00 -43.49 -12.95
N ALA A 213 -23.01 -44.27 -12.48
CA ALA A 213 -22.01 -43.80 -11.54
C ALA A 213 -21.19 -42.64 -12.12
N HIS A 214 -20.66 -42.82 -13.34
CA HIS A 214 -19.89 -41.80 -14.03
C HIS A 214 -20.72 -40.53 -14.35
N ARG A 215 -21.99 -40.68 -14.76
CA ARG A 215 -22.92 -39.55 -14.92
C ARG A 215 -23.20 -38.81 -13.61
N SER A 216 -23.23 -39.53 -12.49
CA SER A 216 -23.43 -38.92 -11.17
C SER A 216 -22.19 -38.13 -10.73
N ILE A 217 -20.99 -38.68 -10.96
CA ILE A 217 -19.72 -37.99 -10.69
C ILE A 217 -19.62 -36.67 -11.47
N GLU A 218 -20.04 -36.65 -12.74
CA GLU A 218 -20.11 -35.39 -13.51
C GLU A 218 -21.01 -34.35 -12.83
N LYS A 219 -22.22 -34.73 -12.40
CA LYS A 219 -23.13 -33.82 -11.70
C LYS A 219 -22.53 -33.27 -10.41
N PHE A 220 -21.80 -34.10 -9.66
CA PHE A 220 -21.09 -33.69 -8.45
C PHE A 220 -19.96 -32.70 -8.79
N GLY A 221 -19.19 -32.95 -9.85
CA GLY A 221 -18.16 -32.06 -10.36
C GLY A 221 -18.72 -30.68 -10.75
N ILE A 222 -19.83 -30.64 -11.50
CA ILE A 222 -20.49 -29.37 -11.85
C ILE A 222 -20.98 -28.63 -10.59
N ARG A 223 -21.47 -29.33 -9.57
CA ARG A 223 -21.89 -28.73 -8.29
C ARG A 223 -20.70 -28.16 -7.52
N LEU A 224 -19.57 -28.86 -7.47
CA LEU A 224 -18.31 -28.38 -6.90
C LEU A 224 -17.88 -27.07 -7.57
N LEU A 225 -17.84 -27.04 -8.90
CA LEU A 225 -17.48 -25.85 -9.68
C LEU A 225 -18.38 -24.65 -9.38
N LYS A 226 -19.72 -24.85 -9.37
CA LYS A 226 -20.69 -23.79 -9.05
C LYS A 226 -20.51 -23.26 -7.63
N THR A 227 -20.12 -24.12 -6.70
CA THR A 227 -19.96 -23.77 -5.28
C THR A 227 -18.65 -23.03 -5.02
N ILE A 228 -17.56 -23.37 -5.72
CA ILE A 228 -16.25 -22.72 -5.53
C ILE A 228 -16.13 -21.44 -6.36
N LYS A 229 -16.80 -21.32 -7.52
CA LYS A 229 -16.68 -20.14 -8.39
C LYS A 229 -16.85 -18.78 -7.68
N PRO A 230 -17.82 -18.57 -6.77
CA PRO A 230 -17.95 -17.30 -6.04
C PRO A 230 -16.73 -16.94 -5.20
N MET A 231 -16.01 -17.93 -4.63
CA MET A 231 -14.78 -17.71 -3.86
C MET A 231 -13.73 -16.96 -4.69
N LEU A 232 -13.58 -17.32 -5.96
CA LEU A 232 -12.66 -16.64 -6.87
C LEU A 232 -13.06 -15.18 -7.10
N THR A 233 -14.36 -14.89 -7.17
CA THR A 233 -14.84 -13.50 -7.34
C THR A 233 -14.51 -12.65 -6.12
N ASP A 234 -14.65 -13.21 -4.92
CA ASP A 234 -14.34 -12.52 -3.66
C ASP A 234 -12.83 -12.26 -3.52
N LEU A 235 -12.01 -13.29 -3.77
CA LEU A 235 -10.54 -13.17 -3.78
C LEU A 235 -10.06 -12.15 -4.82
N ASN A 236 -10.64 -12.15 -6.03
CA ASN A 236 -10.31 -11.15 -7.05
C ASN A 236 -10.72 -9.73 -6.64
N THR A 237 -11.82 -9.57 -5.89
CA THR A 237 -12.23 -8.27 -5.37
C THR A 237 -11.24 -7.75 -4.34
N TYR A 238 -10.77 -8.61 -3.43
CA TYR A 238 -9.73 -8.27 -2.47
C TYR A 238 -8.42 -7.85 -3.18
N LEU A 239 -7.94 -8.68 -4.11
CA LEU A 239 -6.69 -8.48 -4.84
C LEU A 239 -6.71 -7.23 -5.74
N ASN A 240 -7.79 -7.02 -6.48
CA ASN A 240 -7.83 -6.00 -7.53
C ASN A 240 -8.50 -4.69 -7.10
N LYS A 241 -9.20 -4.65 -5.95
CA LYS A 241 -9.82 -3.42 -5.44
C LYS A 241 -9.29 -3.01 -4.07
N ALA A 242 -9.35 -3.89 -3.07
CA ALA A 242 -9.03 -3.52 -1.69
C ALA A 242 -7.52 -3.25 -1.47
N ILE A 243 -6.66 -4.13 -1.97
CA ILE A 243 -5.20 -3.95 -1.87
C ILE A 243 -4.73 -2.70 -2.64
N PRO A 244 -5.11 -2.48 -3.93
CA PRO A 244 -4.65 -1.31 -4.68
C PRO A 244 -5.11 0.02 -4.06
N ASP A 245 -6.32 0.07 -3.50
CA ASP A 245 -6.84 1.25 -2.82
C ASP A 245 -6.07 1.58 -1.52
N THR A 246 -5.75 0.55 -0.74
CA THR A 246 -4.90 0.70 0.46
C THR A 246 -3.49 1.14 0.08
N ARG A 247 -2.90 0.51 -0.94
CA ARG A 247 -1.59 0.90 -1.49
C ARG A 247 -1.57 2.35 -1.97
N LEU A 248 -2.62 2.82 -2.65
CA LEU A 248 -2.74 4.21 -3.08
C LEU A 248 -2.76 5.18 -1.88
N THR A 249 -3.43 4.79 -0.80
CA THR A 249 -3.51 5.59 0.43
C THR A 249 -2.14 5.68 1.10
N ILE A 250 -1.41 4.56 1.19
CA ILE A 250 -0.02 4.55 1.70
C ILE A 250 0.91 5.40 0.82
N LYS A 251 0.77 5.36 -0.52
CA LYS A 251 1.54 6.23 -1.43
C LYS A 251 1.27 7.71 -1.19
N LYS A 252 0.01 8.11 -0.97
CA LYS A 252 -0.35 9.49 -0.60
C LYS A 252 0.26 9.89 0.74
N TYR A 253 0.25 8.97 1.72
CA TYR A 253 0.91 9.17 3.01
C TYR A 253 2.41 9.44 2.87
N LEU A 254 3.13 8.61 2.11
CA LEU A 254 4.57 8.79 1.88
C LEU A 254 4.86 10.15 1.23
N ASP A 255 4.03 10.58 0.29
CA ASP A 255 4.18 11.89 -0.35
C ASP A 255 4.05 13.05 0.65
N VAL A 256 3.07 12.98 1.56
CA VAL A 256 2.88 13.97 2.64
C VAL A 256 4.00 13.88 3.69
N LYS A 257 4.47 12.67 4.03
CA LYS A 257 5.63 12.44 4.91
C LYS A 257 6.86 13.16 4.34
N PHE A 258 7.19 12.92 3.07
CA PHE A 258 8.39 13.52 2.46
C PHE A 258 8.28 15.04 2.33
N GLU A 259 7.09 15.59 2.08
CA GLU A 259 6.87 17.04 2.13
C GLU A 259 7.17 17.61 3.52
N TYR A 260 6.63 17.00 4.59
CA TYR A 260 6.90 17.41 5.96
C TYR A 260 8.40 17.32 6.31
N LEU A 261 9.05 16.21 5.98
CA LEU A 261 10.48 16.02 6.23
C LEU A 261 11.35 17.04 5.47
N SER A 262 10.93 17.44 4.26
CA SER A 262 11.62 18.48 3.47
C SER A 262 11.61 19.83 4.19
N TYR A 263 10.48 20.21 4.78
CA TYR A 263 10.42 21.42 5.60
C TYR A 263 11.23 21.30 6.89
N CYS A 264 11.24 20.14 7.55
CA CYS A 264 12.11 19.90 8.71
C CYS A 264 13.59 20.07 8.35
N LEU A 265 14.00 19.55 7.18
CA LEU A 265 15.36 19.70 6.68
C LEU A 265 15.70 21.15 6.37
N LYS A 266 14.80 21.87 5.72
CA LYS A 266 15.02 23.29 5.43
C LYS A 266 15.16 24.12 6.71
N VAL A 267 14.32 23.89 7.71
CA VAL A 267 14.44 24.58 9.00
C VAL A 267 15.79 24.29 9.65
N LYS A 268 16.21 23.01 9.68
CA LYS A 268 17.51 22.64 10.26
C LYS A 268 18.68 23.30 9.53
N GLU A 269 18.68 23.30 8.20
CA GLU A 269 19.70 23.98 7.40
C GLU A 269 19.76 25.48 7.71
N MET A 270 18.61 26.14 7.87
CA MET A 270 18.55 27.56 8.22
C MET A 270 19.02 27.84 9.66
N ASP A 271 18.73 26.94 10.61
CA ASP A 271 19.22 27.00 11.99
C ASP A 271 20.75 26.82 12.05
N ASP A 272 21.29 25.84 11.32
CA ASP A 272 22.73 25.54 11.27
C ASP A 272 23.50 26.70 10.60
N GLU A 273 22.94 27.32 9.55
CA GLU A 273 23.50 28.51 8.91
C GLU A 273 23.48 29.72 9.86
N GLU A 274 22.35 29.99 10.54
CA GLU A 274 22.24 31.08 11.51
C GLU A 274 23.28 30.92 12.63
N TYR A 275 23.43 29.72 13.18
CA TYR A 275 24.41 29.43 14.21
C TYR A 275 25.85 29.69 13.73
N SER A 276 26.17 29.24 12.50
CA SER A 276 27.51 29.39 11.92
C SER A 276 27.87 30.85 11.68
N CYS A 277 26.93 31.63 11.13
CA CYS A 277 27.11 33.07 10.89
C CYS A 277 27.25 33.87 12.19
N ILE A 278 26.44 33.56 13.21
CA ILE A 278 26.56 34.17 14.54
C ILE A 278 27.93 33.85 15.17
N ALA A 279 28.43 32.63 15.02
CA ALA A 279 29.74 32.24 15.53
C ALA A 279 30.90 33.00 14.86
N LEU A 280 30.72 33.45 13.61
CA LEU A 280 31.67 34.30 12.88
C LEU A 280 31.50 35.80 13.19
N GLY A 281 30.46 36.19 13.94
CA GLY A 281 30.16 37.59 14.25
C GLY A 281 29.46 38.36 13.13
N GLU A 282 29.00 37.67 12.09
CA GLU A 282 28.34 38.25 10.91
C GLU A 282 26.87 37.81 10.86
N PRO A 283 25.94 38.52 11.53
CA PRO A 283 24.53 38.13 11.52
C PRO A 283 23.93 38.28 10.12
N LEU A 284 23.12 37.29 9.73
CA LEU A 284 22.48 37.24 8.41
C LEU A 284 21.45 38.37 8.26
N TYR A 285 21.44 39.01 7.08
CA TYR A 285 20.50 40.09 6.76
C TYR A 285 19.04 39.70 7.01
N ARG A 286 18.63 38.48 6.62
CA ARG A 286 17.26 37.99 6.89
C ARG A 286 16.92 38.00 8.38
N VAL A 287 17.89 37.74 9.26
CA VAL A 287 17.66 37.63 10.71
C VAL A 287 17.51 39.04 11.30
N SER A 288 18.35 39.98 10.87
CA SER A 288 18.29 41.37 11.28
C SER A 288 17.03 42.11 10.81
N THR A 289 16.35 41.61 9.78
CA THR A 289 15.08 42.17 9.25
C THR A 289 13.82 41.42 9.70
N GLY A 290 13.91 40.54 10.70
CA GLY A 290 12.74 39.87 11.32
C GLY A 290 12.44 38.46 10.81
N ASN A 291 13.33 37.89 10.00
CA ASN A 291 13.40 36.49 9.60
C ASN A 291 12.10 35.95 8.95
N TYR A 292 11.48 36.74 8.07
CA TYR A 292 10.20 36.40 7.43
C TYR A 292 10.26 35.10 6.62
N GLU A 293 11.34 34.84 5.90
CA GLU A 293 11.52 33.57 5.16
C GLU A 293 11.45 32.37 6.10
N TYR A 294 12.21 32.40 7.19
CA TYR A 294 12.21 31.32 8.19
C TYR A 294 10.82 31.15 8.80
N ARG A 295 10.14 32.25 9.15
CA ARG A 295 8.78 32.23 9.70
C ARG A 295 7.76 31.65 8.72
N LEU A 296 7.89 31.93 7.42
CA LEU A 296 7.09 31.31 6.36
C LEU A 296 7.33 29.79 6.30
N ILE A 297 8.60 29.36 6.35
CA ILE A 297 8.94 27.93 6.36
C ILE A 297 8.41 27.23 7.62
N LEU A 298 8.47 27.88 8.79
CA LEU A 298 7.89 27.37 10.03
C LEU A 298 6.38 27.14 9.91
N ARG A 299 5.65 28.09 9.28
CA ARG A 299 4.22 27.94 9.00
C ARG A 299 3.97 26.74 8.08
N CYS A 300 4.68 26.66 6.98
CA CYS A 300 4.54 25.56 6.02
C CYS A 300 4.84 24.20 6.66
N ARG A 301 5.87 24.13 7.53
CA ARG A 301 6.21 22.95 8.33
C ARG A 301 5.06 22.55 9.26
N GLN A 302 4.45 23.51 9.97
CA GLN A 302 3.33 23.22 10.87
C GLN A 302 2.14 22.64 10.09
N GLU A 303 1.76 23.24 8.96
CA GLU A 303 0.66 22.71 8.15
C GLU A 303 0.97 21.32 7.58
N ALA A 304 2.19 21.13 7.07
CA ALA A 304 2.64 19.83 6.57
C ALA A 304 2.63 18.76 7.68
N ARG A 305 3.02 19.11 8.92
CA ARG A 305 2.94 18.23 10.08
C ARG A 305 1.50 17.81 10.38
N THR A 306 0.55 18.75 10.35
CA THR A 306 -0.86 18.44 10.58
C THR A 306 -1.41 17.51 9.51
N ARG A 307 -1.12 17.77 8.22
CA ARG A 307 -1.48 16.87 7.11
C ARG A 307 -0.86 15.48 7.29
N PHE A 308 0.42 15.42 7.66
CA PHE A 308 1.15 14.19 7.92
C PHE A 308 0.53 13.37 9.05
N ALA A 309 0.28 13.99 10.20
CA ALA A 309 -0.32 13.32 11.36
C ALA A 309 -1.71 12.77 11.04
N LYS A 310 -2.54 13.54 10.34
CA LYS A 310 -3.86 13.09 9.88
C LYS A 310 -3.75 11.88 8.96
N MET A 311 -2.95 11.98 7.89
CA MET A 311 -2.81 10.90 6.92
C MET A 311 -2.19 9.63 7.54
N ARG A 312 -1.30 9.78 8.52
CA ARG A 312 -0.76 8.65 9.30
C ARG A 312 -1.86 7.89 10.02
N LYS A 313 -2.76 8.62 10.69
CA LYS A 313 -3.93 8.04 11.37
C LYS A 313 -4.85 7.34 10.37
N ASP A 314 -5.20 8.01 9.27
CA ASP A 314 -6.07 7.46 8.23
C ASP A 314 -5.51 6.17 7.62
N VAL A 315 -4.19 6.10 7.37
CA VAL A 315 -3.53 4.87 6.88
C VAL A 315 -3.58 3.75 7.92
N LEU A 316 -3.27 4.04 9.19
CA LEU A 316 -3.30 3.02 10.24
C LEU A 316 -4.68 2.40 10.41
N GLU A 317 -5.74 3.23 10.46
CA GLU A 317 -7.13 2.77 10.53
C GLU A 317 -7.50 1.95 9.29
N LYS A 318 -7.11 2.40 8.09
CA LYS A 318 -7.41 1.69 6.85
C LYS A 318 -6.71 0.33 6.74
N MET A 319 -5.46 0.25 7.22
CA MET A 319 -4.74 -1.02 7.29
C MET A 319 -5.41 -1.99 8.26
N GLU A 320 -5.81 -1.51 9.44
CA GLU A 320 -6.51 -2.33 10.42
C GLU A 320 -7.85 -2.84 9.89
N LEU A 321 -8.62 -2.00 9.20
CA LEU A 321 -9.88 -2.41 8.55
C LEU A 321 -9.65 -3.44 7.44
N LEU A 322 -8.57 -3.30 6.68
CA LEU A 322 -8.18 -4.27 5.66
C LEU A 322 -7.86 -5.63 6.31
N ASP A 323 -7.03 -5.63 7.35
CA ASP A 323 -6.61 -6.84 8.08
C ASP A 323 -7.79 -7.55 8.76
N GLN A 324 -8.71 -6.81 9.39
CA GLN A 324 -9.89 -7.39 10.04
C GLN A 324 -10.83 -8.07 9.04
N LYS A 325 -11.14 -7.38 7.94
CA LYS A 325 -11.99 -7.93 6.87
C LYS A 325 -11.33 -9.14 6.22
N HIS A 326 -10.02 -9.04 6.00
CA HIS A 326 -9.20 -10.08 5.39
C HIS A 326 -9.28 -11.42 6.11
N VAL A 327 -9.01 -11.42 7.42
CA VAL A 327 -8.96 -12.66 8.21
C VAL A 327 -10.32 -13.38 8.19
N GLN A 328 -11.42 -12.63 8.31
CA GLN A 328 -12.76 -13.21 8.29
C GLN A 328 -13.11 -13.82 6.94
N ASP A 329 -12.85 -13.10 5.85
CA ASP A 329 -13.20 -13.55 4.51
C ASP A 329 -12.42 -14.82 4.12
N ILE A 330 -11.10 -14.88 4.37
CA ILE A 330 -10.28 -16.02 3.94
C ILE A 330 -10.55 -17.31 4.70
N VAL A 331 -10.77 -17.22 6.01
CA VAL A 331 -11.11 -18.42 6.80
C VAL A 331 -12.40 -19.05 6.27
N PHE A 332 -13.41 -18.22 6.00
CA PHE A 332 -14.67 -18.69 5.42
C PHE A 332 -14.49 -19.30 4.04
N GLN A 333 -13.71 -18.66 3.17
CA GLN A 333 -13.45 -19.17 1.82
C GLN A 333 -12.67 -20.49 1.82
N LEU A 334 -11.62 -20.61 2.65
CA LEU A 334 -10.84 -21.85 2.77
C LEU A 334 -11.68 -22.99 3.34
N GLN A 335 -12.49 -22.72 4.36
CA GLN A 335 -13.41 -23.72 4.92
C GLN A 335 -14.41 -24.18 3.85
N ARG A 336 -15.01 -23.23 3.12
CA ARG A 336 -15.92 -23.55 2.01
C ARG A 336 -15.24 -24.42 0.95
N PHE A 337 -14.00 -24.09 0.58
CA PHE A 337 -13.22 -24.86 -0.40
C PHE A 337 -13.00 -26.31 0.07
N VAL A 338 -12.46 -26.50 1.28
CA VAL A 338 -12.15 -27.82 1.84
C VAL A 338 -13.43 -28.65 2.04
N SER A 339 -14.48 -28.06 2.62
CA SER A 339 -15.76 -28.76 2.82
C SER A 339 -16.42 -29.17 1.52
N THR A 340 -16.33 -28.35 0.46
CA THR A 340 -16.90 -28.70 -0.84
C THR A 340 -16.10 -29.81 -1.52
N LEU A 341 -14.77 -29.78 -1.42
CA LEU A 341 -13.92 -30.88 -1.93
C LEU A 341 -14.16 -32.18 -1.19
N SER A 342 -14.20 -32.18 0.15
CA SER A 342 -14.53 -33.36 0.94
C SER A 342 -15.85 -33.96 0.49
N LYS A 343 -16.91 -33.12 0.43
CA LYS A 343 -18.22 -33.57 0.00
C LYS A 343 -18.23 -34.16 -1.42
N TYR A 344 -17.47 -33.56 -2.35
CA TYR A 344 -17.35 -34.12 -3.70
C TYR A 344 -16.75 -35.53 -3.67
N TYR A 345 -15.66 -35.74 -2.91
CA TYR A 345 -15.03 -37.05 -2.81
C TYR A 345 -15.90 -38.06 -2.05
N ASP A 346 -16.59 -37.64 -1.00
CA ASP A 346 -17.53 -38.48 -0.25
C ASP A 346 -18.71 -38.93 -1.13
N ASP A 347 -19.30 -38.00 -1.90
CA ASP A 347 -20.40 -38.29 -2.84
C ASP A 347 -19.91 -39.25 -3.96
N CYS A 348 -18.71 -39.04 -4.50
CA CYS A 348 -18.09 -39.93 -5.49
C CYS A 348 -17.82 -41.33 -4.93
N TYR A 349 -17.27 -41.41 -3.72
CA TYR A 349 -16.98 -42.67 -3.04
C TYR A 349 -18.27 -43.47 -2.79
N ALA A 350 -19.33 -42.82 -2.31
CA ALA A 350 -20.61 -43.48 -2.06
C ALA A 350 -21.17 -44.14 -3.33
N VAL A 351 -21.15 -43.42 -4.45
CA VAL A 351 -21.64 -43.92 -5.74
C VAL A 351 -20.76 -45.05 -6.29
N LEU A 352 -19.44 -44.96 -6.15
CA LEU A 352 -18.53 -46.02 -6.62
C LEU A 352 -18.57 -47.27 -5.74
N ARG A 353 -18.74 -47.11 -4.43
CA ARG A 353 -18.88 -48.23 -3.48
C ARG A 353 -20.13 -49.05 -3.77
N ASP A 354 -21.23 -48.38 -4.11
CA ASP A 354 -22.48 -49.04 -4.45
C ASP A 354 -22.45 -49.65 -5.87
N ALA A 355 -21.44 -49.30 -6.68
CA ALA A 355 -21.15 -49.86 -8.01
C ALA A 355 -20.06 -50.95 -7.96
N ASP A 356 -19.96 -51.71 -6.87
CA ASP A 356 -19.08 -52.88 -6.78
C ASP A 356 -19.66 -54.04 -7.61
N VAL A 357 -19.19 -54.17 -8.85
CA VAL A 357 -19.69 -55.17 -9.82
C VAL A 357 -18.61 -56.16 -10.26
N PHE A 358 -17.54 -56.32 -9.48
CA PHE A 358 -16.48 -57.28 -9.78
C PHE A 358 -16.69 -58.64 -9.08
N PRO A 359 -16.32 -59.76 -9.74
CA PRO A 359 -15.78 -59.84 -11.10
C PRO A 359 -16.85 -59.75 -12.19
N ILE A 360 -16.58 -58.98 -13.24
CA ILE A 360 -17.40 -58.99 -14.46
C ILE A 360 -16.98 -60.21 -15.27
N GLU A 361 -17.80 -61.26 -15.26
CA GLU A 361 -17.62 -62.34 -16.22
C GLU A 361 -17.99 -61.81 -17.61
N VAL A 362 -17.02 -61.79 -18.52
CA VAL A 362 -17.21 -61.43 -19.92
C VAL A 362 -16.95 -62.67 -20.76
N ASP A 363 -17.99 -63.24 -21.37
CA ASP A 363 -17.86 -64.40 -22.26
C ASP A 363 -17.27 -63.99 -23.63
N LEU A 364 -15.94 -63.84 -23.66
CA LEU A 364 -15.16 -63.49 -24.85
C LEU A 364 -15.41 -64.44 -26.05
N ALA A 365 -15.87 -65.68 -25.81
CA ALA A 365 -16.10 -66.67 -26.85
C ALA A 365 -17.38 -66.39 -27.67
N ARG A 366 -18.37 -65.69 -27.11
CA ARG A 366 -19.59 -65.28 -27.82
C ARG A 366 -19.47 -63.92 -28.50
N THR A 367 -18.70 -63.00 -27.94
CA THR A 367 -18.57 -61.61 -28.46
C THR A 367 -17.63 -61.50 -29.67
N THR A 368 -16.58 -62.34 -29.76
CA THR A 368 -15.61 -62.30 -30.88
C THR A 368 -16.16 -62.85 -32.21
N LEU A 369 -17.15 -63.74 -32.17
CA LEU A 369 -17.69 -64.43 -33.36
C LEU A 369 -19.00 -63.83 -33.90
N SER A 370 -19.54 -62.79 -33.25
CA SER A 370 -20.83 -62.18 -33.60
C SER A 370 -20.74 -60.87 -34.40
N TYR A 371 -19.53 -60.37 -34.69
CA TYR A 371 -19.33 -59.33 -35.74
C TYR A 371 -19.50 -59.98 -37.11
N GLY A 372 -20.74 -60.33 -37.45
CA GLY A 372 -21.11 -60.75 -38.78
C GLY A 372 -20.81 -59.66 -39.79
N GLN A 373 -20.17 -60.05 -40.89
CA GLN A 373 -19.99 -59.26 -42.10
C GLN A 373 -21.29 -58.51 -42.47
N LYS A 374 -21.32 -57.19 -42.22
CA LYS A 374 -21.98 -56.12 -43.00
C LYS A 374 -22.20 -54.93 -42.08
N ASP A 375 -21.34 -53.93 -42.23
CA ASP A 375 -21.75 -52.54 -42.37
C ASP A 375 -20.51 -51.76 -42.84
N VAL A 376 -20.38 -51.67 -44.16
CA VAL A 376 -19.52 -50.68 -44.81
C VAL A 376 -20.20 -49.34 -44.54
N PHE A 377 -19.68 -48.58 -43.57
CA PHE A 377 -20.02 -47.17 -43.45
C PHE A 377 -19.42 -46.44 -44.65
N THR A 378 -20.29 -46.04 -45.58
CA THR A 378 -19.98 -45.04 -46.59
C THR A 378 -19.78 -43.70 -45.90
N ASP A 379 -18.57 -43.17 -46.03
CA ASP A 379 -18.18 -41.84 -45.58
C ASP A 379 -18.99 -40.80 -46.39
N GLY A 380 -19.96 -40.18 -45.73
CA GLY A 380 -20.73 -39.07 -46.28
C GLY A 380 -20.00 -37.79 -45.97
N ALA A 381 -19.26 -37.29 -46.95
CA ALA A 381 -18.74 -35.93 -46.96
C ALA A 381 -19.91 -34.93 -46.88
N GLU A 382 -19.88 -34.06 -45.88
CA GLU A 382 -20.47 -32.74 -45.95
C GLU A 382 -19.35 -31.74 -45.64
N ASP A 383 -18.97 -31.01 -46.68
CA ASP A 383 -18.08 -29.87 -46.71
C ASP A 383 -18.66 -28.67 -45.95
N GLU A 384 -17.77 -27.82 -45.43
CA GLU A 384 -17.81 -26.34 -45.38
C GLU A 384 -16.68 -25.90 -44.41
N ASP A 385 -15.47 -25.67 -44.92
CA ASP A 385 -14.92 -24.39 -45.43
C ASP A 385 -14.43 -23.44 -44.31
N GLU A 386 -13.12 -23.19 -44.25
CA GLU A 386 -12.52 -21.86 -44.45
C GLU A 386 -10.97 -21.87 -44.32
N GLU A 387 -10.35 -21.50 -45.44
CA GLU A 387 -9.10 -20.76 -45.73
C GLU A 387 -7.97 -20.61 -44.69
N GLU A 388 -6.73 -20.98 -45.09
CA GLU A 388 -5.73 -20.02 -45.61
C GLU A 388 -4.40 -20.70 -46.04
N GLY A 389 -3.96 -20.40 -47.27
CA GLY A 389 -2.68 -19.72 -47.50
C GLY A 389 -1.35 -20.49 -47.41
N CYS A 390 -0.91 -20.98 -48.57
CA CYS A 390 0.40 -21.56 -48.92
C CYS A 390 1.64 -20.69 -48.58
N GLY A 391 2.77 -21.33 -48.25
CA GLY A 391 4.10 -20.71 -48.31
C GLY A 391 5.26 -21.64 -47.96
N SER A 392 5.77 -22.39 -48.94
CA SER A 392 6.98 -23.22 -48.84
C SER A 392 8.25 -22.40 -48.57
N ARG A 393 9.19 -22.93 -47.75
CA ARG A 393 10.65 -22.94 -48.04
C ARG A 393 11.50 -23.65 -46.98
N GLU A 394 12.14 -24.72 -47.46
CA GLU A 394 13.56 -25.08 -47.32
C GLU A 394 14.21 -25.34 -45.94
N CYS A 395 14.63 -26.61 -45.82
CA CYS A 395 15.84 -27.11 -45.17
C CYS A 395 17.01 -26.12 -45.05
N ASN A 396 17.59 -26.02 -43.85
CA ASN A 396 18.99 -26.41 -43.57
C ASN A 396 19.38 -26.11 -42.12
N ARG A 397 19.71 -27.13 -41.33
CA ARG A 397 21.09 -27.36 -40.83
C ARG A 397 21.18 -28.58 -39.92
N LYS A 398 22.29 -29.29 -40.13
CA LYS A 398 22.80 -30.47 -39.44
C LYS A 398 23.50 -30.12 -38.11
N GLU A 399 23.80 -31.21 -37.40
CA GLU A 399 24.88 -31.40 -36.39
C GLU A 399 24.55 -30.85 -35.00
N GLU A 400 24.15 -31.70 -34.05
CA GLU A 400 25.00 -32.62 -33.23
C GLU A 400 26.20 -31.90 -32.60
N GLU A 401 26.14 -31.65 -31.29
CA GLU A 401 27.11 -32.23 -30.33
C GLU A 401 26.78 -31.86 -28.88
N ASN A 402 26.92 -32.90 -28.02
CA ASN A 402 27.26 -32.89 -26.60
C ASN A 402 26.23 -32.33 -25.60
N GLY A 403 25.96 -33.00 -24.48
CA GLY A 403 26.70 -34.05 -23.81
C GLY A 403 26.65 -33.76 -22.31
N GLU A 404 25.93 -34.62 -21.60
CA GLU A 404 26.14 -35.03 -20.21
C GLU A 404 25.84 -34.07 -19.04
N LYS A 405 24.89 -34.55 -18.22
CA LYS A 405 24.72 -34.22 -16.80
C LYS A 405 25.50 -35.23 -15.95
N LEU A 406 26.25 -34.68 -14.99
CA LEU A 406 26.35 -35.05 -13.57
C LEU A 406 26.84 -36.48 -13.22
N ILE A 407 27.92 -36.58 -12.44
CA ILE A 407 27.92 -36.91 -10.99
C ILE A 407 29.38 -37.18 -10.54
N ASP A 408 29.69 -36.63 -9.35
CA ASP A 408 30.68 -36.95 -8.30
C ASP A 408 32.10 -37.44 -8.66
N ASP A 409 33.09 -36.84 -8.00
CA ASP A 409 33.68 -37.45 -6.79
C ASP A 409 34.79 -36.57 -6.20
N ALA A 410 34.91 -36.66 -4.86
CA ALA A 410 36.12 -36.56 -4.04
C ALA A 410 37.11 -35.39 -4.22
#